data_AF-A0A530QSP1-F1
#
_entry.id   AF-A0A530QSP1-F1
#
_cell.length_a   1.000
_cell.length_b   1.000
_cell.length_c   1.000
_cell.angle_alpha   90.00
_cell.angle_beta   90.00
_cell.angle_gamma   90.00
#
_symmetry.space_group_name_H-M   'P 1'
#
loop_
_entity.id
_entity.type
_entity.pdbx_description
1 polymer ?
#
loop_
_entity_poly.entity_id
_entity_poly.type
_entity_poly.pdbx_seq_one_letter_code
_entity_poly.pdbx_strand_id
1 'polypeptide(L)' 'LRTLRIARGGRLAEREAKQMITEKVEAATLAGTLFATGSVGKAAAVYRRKIRANKKRLSI' A
#
# COMPACT_ATOMS: atom_id res chain seq x y z
N LEU A 1 -4.00 -13.95 -5.93
CA LEU A 1 -2.69 -13.47 -6.46
C LEU A 1 -2.85 -12.17 -7.25
N ARG A 2 -2.63 -11.03 -6.58
CA ARG A 2 -2.73 -9.66 -7.13
C ARG A 2 -1.76 -9.39 -8.30
N THR A 3 -0.55 -9.92 -8.25
CA THR A 3 0.43 -9.84 -9.35
C THR A 3 -0.03 -10.60 -10.59
N LEU A 4 -0.70 -11.74 -10.42
CA LEU A 4 -1.34 -12.44 -11.54
C LEU A 4 -2.52 -11.66 -12.12
N ARG A 5 -3.28 -10.91 -11.29
CA ARG A 5 -4.35 -10.02 -11.79
C ARG A 5 -3.81 -8.89 -12.65
N ILE A 6 -2.66 -8.32 -12.28
CA ILE A 6 -1.98 -7.30 -13.10
C ILE A 6 -1.39 -7.93 -14.37
N ALA A 7 -0.71 -9.07 -14.24
CA ALA A 7 -0.10 -9.77 -15.37
C ALA A 7 -1.13 -10.26 -16.40
N ARG A 8 -2.36 -10.53 -15.98
CA ARG A 8 -3.47 -10.92 -16.87
C ARG A 8 -3.94 -9.79 -17.80
N GLY A 9 -3.60 -8.54 -17.52
CA GLY A 9 -3.97 -7.39 -18.36
C GLY A 9 -5.47 -7.07 -18.33
N GLY A 10 -5.87 -6.12 -19.20
CA GLY A 10 -7.25 -5.68 -19.34
C GLY A 10 -7.80 -4.87 -18.16
N ARG A 11 -9.12 -4.66 -18.14
CA ARG A 11 -9.79 -3.76 -17.18
C ARG A 11 -9.56 -4.13 -15.71
N LEU A 12 -9.46 -5.42 -15.40
CA LEU A 12 -9.20 -5.88 -14.04
C LEU A 12 -7.77 -5.57 -13.59
N ALA A 13 -6.77 -5.72 -14.47
CA ALA A 13 -5.40 -5.33 -14.20
C ALA A 13 -5.29 -3.81 -13.99
N GLU A 14 -5.98 -3.02 -14.82
CA GLU A 14 -5.95 -1.57 -14.74
C GLU A 14 -6.57 -1.05 -13.43
N ARG A 15 -7.71 -1.64 -13.02
CA ARG A 15 -8.34 -1.36 -11.74
C ARG A 15 -7.43 -1.71 -10.56
N GLU A 16 -6.78 -2.88 -10.63
CA GLU A 16 -5.86 -3.34 -9.58
C GLU A 16 -4.62 -2.43 -9.48
N ALA A 17 -4.07 -2.00 -10.62
CA ALA A 17 -2.94 -1.07 -10.66
C ALA A 17 -3.31 0.30 -10.07
N LYS A 18 -4.47 0.86 -10.44
CA LYS A 18 -4.99 2.12 -9.88
C LYS A 18 -5.15 2.01 -8.36
N GLN A 19 -5.77 0.92 -7.89
CA GLN A 19 -5.95 0.68 -6.46
C GLN A 19 -4.61 0.58 -5.71
N MET A 20 -3.60 -0.08 -6.30
CA MET A 20 -2.25 -0.14 -5.72
C MET A 20 -1.57 1.22 -5.64
N ILE A 21 -1.72 2.09 -6.65
CA ILE A 21 -1.13 3.43 -6.64
C ILE A 21 -1.77 4.27 -5.53
N THR A 22 -3.10 4.26 -5.42
CA THR A 22 -3.82 4.97 -4.34
C THR A 22 -3.33 4.51 -2.96
N GLU A 23 -3.24 3.20 -2.73
CA GLU A 23 -2.74 2.65 -1.46
C GLU A 23 -1.31 3.10 -1.14
N LYS A 24 -0.42 3.19 -2.16
CA LYS A 24 0.97 3.65 -1.98
C LYS A 24 1.04 5.15 -1.67
N VAL A 25 0.25 5.97 -2.35
CA VAL A 25 0.20 7.42 -2.12
C VAL A 25 -0.33 7.70 -0.71
N GLU A 26 -1.42 7.06 -0.29
CA GLU A 26 -1.93 7.17 1.08
C GLU A 26 -0.88 6.79 2.14
N ALA A 27 -0.14 5.70 1.90
CA ALA A 27 0.90 5.26 2.81
C ALA A 27 2.07 6.25 2.87
N ALA A 28 2.46 6.84 1.73
CA ALA A 28 3.51 7.85 1.66
C ALA A 28 3.10 9.13 2.39
N THR A 29 1.88 9.63 2.17
CA THR A 29 1.34 10.81 2.87
C THR A 29 1.34 10.60 4.38
N LEU A 30 0.83 9.45 4.83
CA LEU A 30 0.73 9.13 6.24
C LEU A 30 2.12 8.96 6.89
N ALA A 31 3.08 8.37 6.17
CA ALA A 31 4.47 8.33 6.62
C ALA A 31 5.06 9.74 6.73
N GLY A 32 4.86 10.61 5.72
CA GLY A 32 5.31 12.00 5.73
C GLY A 32 4.76 12.79 6.91
N THR A 33 3.47 12.65 7.23
CA THR A 33 2.86 13.29 8.41
C THR A 33 3.47 12.81 9.72
N LEU A 34 3.76 11.51 9.84
CA LEU A 34 4.37 10.95 11.05
C LEU A 34 5.83 11.38 11.23
N PHE A 35 6.56 11.58 10.14
CA PHE A 35 7.88 12.20 10.17
C PHE A 35 7.81 13.67 10.58
N ALA A 36 6.93 14.46 9.96
CA ALA A 36 6.78 15.89 10.24
C ALA A 36 6.36 16.19 11.69
N THR A 37 5.63 15.28 12.33
CA THR A 37 5.15 15.42 13.72
C THR A 37 6.12 14.85 14.77
N GLY A 38 7.36 14.50 14.39
CA GLY A 38 8.37 13.95 15.30
C GLY A 38 8.03 12.56 15.86
N SER A 39 7.00 11.90 15.34
CA SER A 39 6.44 10.64 15.85
C SER A 39 7.05 9.42 15.17
N VAL A 40 8.37 9.40 14.95
CA VAL A 40 9.09 8.38 14.17
C VAL A 40 8.84 6.95 14.70
N GLY A 41 8.75 6.77 16.02
CA GLY A 41 8.40 5.49 16.63
C GLY A 41 7.00 4.98 16.24
N LYS A 42 6.02 5.89 16.12
CA LYS A 42 4.66 5.58 15.64
C LYS A 42 4.64 5.40 14.11
N ALA A 43 5.49 6.11 13.38
CA ALA A 43 5.67 5.95 11.92
C ALA A 43 5.98 4.50 11.53
N ALA A 44 6.98 3.91 12.19
CA ALA A 44 7.38 2.53 11.93
C ALA A 44 6.26 1.51 12.24
N ALA A 45 5.45 1.75 13.27
CA ALA A 45 4.33 0.88 13.63
C ALA A 45 3.19 0.95 12.59
N VAL A 46 2.81 2.16 12.18
CA VAL A 46 1.75 2.33 11.17
C VAL A 46 2.20 1.81 9.80
N TYR A 47 3.45 2.06 9.42
CA TYR A 47 4.04 1.56 8.18
C TYR A 47 4.03 0.03 8.14
N ARG A 48 4.50 -0.63 9.22
CA ARG A 48 4.45 -2.10 9.35
C ARG A 48 3.03 -2.65 9.26
N ARG A 49 2.04 -1.98 9.87
CA ARG A 49 0.62 -2.37 9.78
C ARG A 49 0.11 -2.31 8.33
N LYS A 50 0.41 -1.23 7.60
CA LYS A 50 0.01 -1.07 6.20
C LYS A 50 0.70 -2.11 5.29
N ILE A 51 1.99 -2.39 5.50
CA ILE A 51 2.69 -3.47 4.78
C ILE A 51 2.05 -4.83 5.06
N ARG A 52 1.77 -5.17 6.33
CA ARG A 52 1.17 -6.46 6.69
C ARG A 52 -0.22 -6.64 6.07
N ALA A 53 -1.03 -5.59 6.06
CA ALA A 53 -2.32 -5.58 5.38
C ALA A 53 -2.17 -5.78 3.86
N ASN A 54 -1.19 -5.12 3.24
CA ASN A 54 -0.91 -5.26 1.81
C ASN A 54 -0.41 -6.67 1.47
N LYS A 55 0.55 -7.21 2.26
CA LYS A 55 1.04 -8.58 2.13
C LYS A 55 -0.10 -9.59 2.20
N LYS A 56 -1.00 -9.47 3.19
CA LYS A 56 -2.18 -10.35 3.32
C LYS A 56 -3.07 -10.31 2.06
N ARG A 57 -3.29 -9.12 1.49
CA ARG A 57 -4.08 -8.93 0.25
C ARG A 57 -3.36 -9.41 -1.01
N LEU A 58 -2.02 -9.40 -1.01
CA LEU A 58 -1.19 -9.88 -2.13
C LEU A 58 -1.16 -11.40 -2.23
N SER A 59 -1.19 -12.09 -1.08
CA SER A 59 -1.16 -13.54 -0.96
C SER A 59 -2.53 -14.24 -1.12
N ILE A 60 -3.63 -13.48 -1.24
CA ILE A 60 -4.97 -13.97 -1.60
C ILE A 60 -5.19 -13.71 -3.10
#